data_AF-A0A0T7C0M7-F1
#
_entry.id   AF-A0A0T7C0M7-F1
#
_cell.length_a   1.000
_cell.length_b   1.000
_cell.length_c   1.000
_cell.angle_alpha   90.00
_cell.angle_beta   90.00
_cell.angle_gamma   90.00
#
_symmetry.space_group_name_H-M   'P 1'
#
loop_
_entity.id
_entity.type
_entity.pdbx_description
1 polymer ?
#
loop_
_entity_poly.entity_id
_entity_poly.type
_entity_poly.pdbx_seq_one_letter_code
_entity_poly.pdbx_strand_id
1 'polypeptide(L)'
;MASIERTAYPRFKRYYTANELDKIYTPTRIEIAFALKVTTGEENYFNLLVLLKVFQRLGYFPKIADIPLTIINHIRTALDLREDKSFSYQYPPTLSRHKKVIRSYLQVIPFNQKGKALITAVITESALRMDNPADLINVAIEEVVKERYELPGFNTLDRLVNHLRKEVNQKISRGDNRL
;
A
#
# COMPACT_ATOMS: atom_id res chain seq x y z
N MET A 1 -7.22 19.57 -5.29
CA MET A 1 -7.13 18.37 -4.44
C MET A 1 -8.18 17.37 -4.91
N ALA A 2 -7.77 16.14 -5.18
CA ALA A 2 -8.70 15.05 -5.43
C ALA A 2 -9.20 14.46 -4.12
N SER A 3 -10.46 14.06 -4.08
CA SER A 3 -10.95 13.20 -3.00
C SER A 3 -10.42 11.79 -3.20
N ILE A 4 -9.88 11.17 -2.14
CA ILE A 4 -9.44 9.77 -2.15
C ILE A 4 -10.56 8.81 -2.62
N GLU A 5 -11.82 9.17 -2.37
CA GLU A 5 -12.99 8.38 -2.77
C GLU A 5 -13.19 8.33 -4.29
N ARG A 6 -12.62 9.27 -5.02
CA ARG A 6 -12.67 9.36 -6.48
C ARG A 6 -11.47 8.70 -7.16
N THR A 7 -10.62 8.00 -6.40
CA THR A 7 -9.40 7.37 -6.90
C THR A 7 -9.43 5.86 -6.66
N ALA A 8 -8.60 5.13 -7.41
CA ALA A 8 -8.33 3.72 -7.21
C ALA A 8 -7.42 3.45 -6.00
N TYR A 9 -7.13 4.45 -5.16
CA TYR A 9 -6.26 4.29 -4.00
C TYR A 9 -6.83 3.23 -3.05
N PRO A 10 -6.07 2.18 -2.73
CA PRO A 10 -6.58 1.05 -1.98
C PRO A 10 -6.88 1.43 -0.53
N ARG A 11 -7.99 0.92 -0.02
CA ARG A 11 -8.51 1.20 1.34
C ARG A 11 -9.15 -0.03 1.93
N PHE A 12 -9.24 -0.08 3.26
CA PHE A 12 -10.10 -1.05 3.92
C PHE A 12 -11.58 -0.76 3.59
N LYS A 13 -12.34 -1.82 3.35
CA LYS A 13 -13.80 -1.72 3.26
C LYS A 13 -14.37 -1.44 4.66
N ARG A 14 -15.51 -0.75 4.71
CA ARG A 14 -16.27 -0.54 5.95
C ARG A 14 -16.77 -1.87 6.53
N TYR A 15 -17.17 -2.78 5.65
CA TYR A 15 -17.68 -4.11 6.00
C TYR A 15 -17.11 -5.15 5.04
N TYR A 16 -16.90 -6.36 5.55
CA TYR A 16 -16.51 -7.52 4.76
C TYR A 16 -17.51 -8.65 5.00
N THR A 17 -17.86 -9.35 3.94
CA THR A 17 -18.56 -10.64 4.04
C THR A 17 -17.58 -11.75 4.44
N ALA A 18 -18.07 -12.86 4.99
CA ALA A 18 -17.24 -14.02 5.34
C ALA A 18 -16.42 -14.53 4.13
N ASN A 19 -17.05 -14.67 2.97
CA ASN A 19 -16.40 -15.10 1.74
C ASN A 19 -15.28 -14.14 1.28
N GLU A 20 -15.46 -12.83 1.47
CA GLU A 20 -14.40 -11.86 1.18
C GLU A 20 -13.23 -11.97 2.16
N LEU A 21 -13.52 -12.16 3.45
CA LEU A 21 -12.48 -12.41 4.45
C LEU A 21 -11.70 -13.68 4.11
N ASP A 22 -12.40 -14.77 3.79
CA ASP A 22 -11.80 -16.04 3.40
C ASP A 22 -10.88 -15.90 2.19
N LYS A 23 -11.35 -15.23 1.14
CA LYS A 23 -10.58 -15.08 -0.11
C LYS A 23 -9.38 -14.15 0.02
N ILE A 24 -9.51 -13.07 0.79
CA ILE A 24 -8.52 -11.98 0.82
C ILE A 24 -7.53 -12.18 1.96
N TYR A 25 -8.02 -12.58 3.13
CA TYR A 25 -7.27 -12.51 4.38
C TYR A 25 -6.87 -13.87 4.94
N THR A 26 -7.34 -15.00 4.41
CA THR A 26 -6.82 -16.31 4.84
C THR A 26 -5.39 -16.51 4.34
N PRO A 27 -4.41 -16.75 5.23
CA PRO A 27 -3.04 -17.05 4.81
C PRO A 27 -2.96 -18.36 4.04
N THR A 28 -2.22 -18.36 2.93
CA THR A 28 -1.98 -19.57 2.15
C THR A 28 -0.89 -20.44 2.80
N ARG A 29 -0.80 -21.71 2.41
CA ARG A 29 0.26 -22.62 2.89
C ARG A 29 1.67 -22.08 2.62
N ILE A 30 1.88 -21.40 1.49
CA ILE A 30 3.18 -20.81 1.13
C ILE A 30 3.49 -19.62 2.05
N GLU A 31 2.50 -18.77 2.33
CA GLU A 31 2.65 -17.63 3.25
C GLU A 31 2.93 -18.08 4.68
N ILE A 32 2.25 -19.15 5.13
CA ILE A 32 2.48 -19.78 6.43
C ILE A 32 3.91 -20.32 6.53
N ALA A 33 4.36 -21.09 5.53
CA ALA A 33 5.72 -21.63 5.51
C ALA A 33 6.78 -20.52 5.51
N PHE A 34 6.55 -19.44 4.75
CA PHE A 34 7.38 -18.25 4.78
C PHE A 34 7.43 -17.63 6.18
N ALA A 35 6.28 -17.42 6.82
CA ALA A 35 6.20 -16.79 8.13
C ALA A 35 6.91 -17.61 9.22
N LEU A 36 6.73 -18.93 9.20
CA LEU A 36 7.42 -19.86 10.12
C LEU A 36 8.95 -19.81 9.96
N LYS A 37 9.45 -19.60 8.74
CA LYS A 37 10.89 -19.52 8.46
C LYS A 37 11.54 -18.23 9.00
N VAL A 38 10.81 -17.12 9.03
CA VAL A 38 11.39 -15.79 9.31
C VAL A 38 11.02 -15.22 10.68
N THR A 39 10.17 -15.91 11.44
CA THR A 39 9.75 -15.49 12.78
C THR A 39 10.08 -16.54 13.82
N THR A 40 10.11 -16.12 15.08
CA THR A 40 10.23 -17.00 16.24
C THR A 40 9.16 -16.60 17.24
N GLY A 41 8.43 -17.59 17.74
CA GLY A 41 7.28 -17.40 18.62
C GLY A 41 5.98 -17.07 17.87
N GLU A 42 4.87 -17.55 18.42
CA GLU A 42 3.53 -17.43 17.84
C GLU A 42 3.10 -15.98 17.62
N GLU A 43 3.49 -15.06 18.52
CA GLU A 43 3.12 -13.65 18.41
C GLU A 43 3.76 -12.98 17.17
N ASN A 44 5.06 -13.21 16.94
CA ASN A 44 5.73 -12.66 15.77
C ASN A 44 5.21 -13.29 14.47
N TYR A 45 4.92 -14.58 14.49
CA TYR A 45 4.31 -15.31 13.39
C TYR A 45 2.95 -14.70 13.01
N PHE A 46 2.07 -14.52 14.00
CA PHE A 46 0.76 -13.90 13.81
C PHE A 46 0.87 -12.45 13.31
N ASN A 47 1.71 -11.64 13.97
CA ASN A 47 1.94 -10.24 13.62
C ASN A 47 2.48 -10.06 12.18
N LEU A 48 3.36 -10.97 11.74
CA LEU A 48 3.87 -10.95 10.38
C LEU A 48 2.78 -11.28 9.37
N LEU A 49 1.98 -12.32 9.60
CA LEU A 49 0.93 -12.74 8.68
C LEU A 49 -0.17 -11.69 8.54
N VAL A 50 -0.61 -11.08 9.64
CA VAL A 50 -1.54 -9.94 9.57
C VAL A 50 -0.97 -8.82 8.70
N LEU A 51 0.29 -8.43 8.95
CA LEU A 51 0.95 -7.36 8.20
C LEU A 51 1.13 -7.72 6.71
N LEU A 52 1.44 -8.98 6.41
CA LEU A 52 1.58 -9.50 5.05
C LEU A 52 0.25 -9.41 4.28
N LYS A 53 -0.85 -9.93 4.85
CA LYS A 53 -2.17 -9.90 4.18
C LYS A 53 -2.67 -8.47 3.98
N VAL A 54 -2.45 -7.60 4.97
CA VAL A 54 -2.77 -6.18 4.86
C VAL A 54 -1.97 -5.52 3.74
N PHE A 55 -0.66 -5.78 3.66
CA PHE A 55 0.18 -5.23 2.60
C PHE A 55 -0.23 -5.75 1.22
N GLN A 56 -0.53 -7.05 1.06
CA GLN A 56 -1.01 -7.59 -0.21
C GLN A 56 -2.30 -6.92 -0.69
N ARG A 57 -3.18 -6.53 0.25
CA ARG A 57 -4.42 -5.84 -0.09
C ARG A 57 -4.22 -4.35 -0.42
N LEU A 58 -3.32 -3.69 0.30
CA LEU A 58 -3.17 -2.23 0.23
C LEU A 58 -1.98 -1.76 -0.62
N GLY A 59 -0.97 -2.59 -0.85
CA GLY A 59 0.30 -2.19 -1.47
C GLY A 59 1.16 -1.25 -0.62
N TYR A 60 0.76 -0.96 0.62
CA TYR A 60 1.50 -0.15 1.58
C TYR A 60 1.28 -0.65 3.02
N PHE A 61 2.10 -0.19 3.95
CA PHE A 61 1.93 -0.51 5.37
C PHE A 61 1.10 0.58 6.09
N PRO A 62 -0.17 0.34 6.46
CA PRO A 62 -0.96 1.30 7.22
C PRO A 62 -0.44 1.45 8.64
N LYS A 63 -0.97 2.41 9.40
CA LYS A 63 -0.73 2.46 10.84
C LYS A 63 -1.36 1.22 11.48
N ILE A 64 -0.69 0.67 12.48
CA ILE A 64 -1.15 -0.55 13.18
C ILE A 64 -2.56 -0.36 13.76
N ALA A 65 -2.83 0.82 14.33
CA ALA A 65 -4.13 1.18 14.90
C ALA A 65 -5.26 1.30 13.86
N ASP A 66 -4.93 1.47 12.58
CA ASP A 66 -5.93 1.62 11.51
C ASP A 66 -6.37 0.25 10.93
N ILE A 67 -5.74 -0.85 11.35
CA ILE A 67 -6.05 -2.20 10.86
C ILE A 67 -7.33 -2.71 11.54
N PRO A 68 -8.40 -3.03 10.79
CA PRO A 68 -9.66 -3.52 11.36
C PRO A 68 -9.50 -4.79 12.21
N LEU A 69 -10.11 -4.79 13.40
CA LEU A 69 -10.16 -5.97 14.26
C LEU A 69 -10.80 -7.19 13.58
N THR A 70 -11.75 -6.97 12.66
CA THR A 70 -12.37 -8.04 11.87
C THR A 70 -11.35 -8.83 11.04
N ILE A 71 -10.36 -8.15 10.45
CA ILE A 71 -9.27 -8.78 9.69
C ILE A 71 -8.33 -9.52 10.64
N ILE A 72 -7.95 -8.88 11.75
CA ILE A 72 -7.05 -9.47 12.75
C ILE A 72 -7.66 -10.76 13.32
N ASN A 73 -8.94 -10.73 13.68
CA ASN A 73 -9.65 -11.89 14.24
C ASN A 73 -9.83 -12.99 13.20
N HIS A 74 -10.18 -12.65 11.96
CA HIS A 74 -10.26 -13.64 10.87
C HIS A 74 -8.96 -14.40 10.68
N ILE A 75 -7.84 -13.69 10.60
CA ILE A 75 -6.52 -14.30 10.45
C ILE A 75 -6.19 -15.16 11.66
N ARG A 76 -6.53 -14.73 12.88
CA ARG A 76 -6.31 -15.54 14.09
C ARG A 76 -7.05 -16.87 14.02
N THR A 77 -8.33 -16.84 13.68
CA THR A 77 -9.16 -18.04 13.54
C THR A 77 -8.64 -18.94 12.42
N ALA A 78 -8.26 -18.38 11.28
CA ALA A 78 -7.69 -19.15 10.17
C ALA A 78 -6.36 -19.86 10.51
N LEU A 79 -5.65 -19.37 11.53
CA LEU A 79 -4.39 -19.93 12.03
C LEU A 79 -4.56 -20.82 13.26
N ASP A 80 -5.80 -21.03 13.74
CA ASP A 80 -6.11 -21.78 14.96
C ASP A 80 -5.34 -21.30 16.20
N LEU A 81 -5.20 -19.97 16.34
CA LEU A 81 -4.47 -19.34 17.44
C LEU A 81 -5.42 -18.92 18.57
N ARG A 82 -4.92 -19.01 19.81
CA ARG A 82 -5.65 -18.60 21.02
C ARG A 82 -5.85 -17.08 21.07
N GLU A 83 -6.96 -16.65 21.68
CA GLU A 83 -7.38 -15.23 21.73
C GLU A 83 -6.45 -14.32 22.57
N ASP A 84 -5.66 -14.89 23.49
CA ASP A 84 -4.69 -14.14 24.31
C ASP A 84 -3.56 -13.53 23.45
N LYS A 85 -3.40 -13.97 22.20
CA LYS A 85 -2.44 -13.40 21.26
C LYS A 85 -3.00 -12.13 20.62
N SER A 86 -2.57 -10.99 21.15
CA SER A 86 -2.89 -9.68 20.59
C SER A 86 -2.02 -9.36 19.38
N PHE A 87 -2.61 -8.76 18.35
CA PHE A 87 -1.85 -8.16 17.26
C PHE A 87 -1.29 -6.84 17.74
N SER A 88 0.02 -6.79 18.01
CA SER A 88 0.66 -5.59 18.55
C SER A 88 2.13 -5.49 18.12
N TYR A 89 2.59 -4.26 17.89
CA TYR A 89 4.00 -3.97 17.70
C TYR A 89 4.44 -2.98 18.80
N GLN A 90 4.70 -3.51 19.99
CA GLN A 90 5.20 -2.71 21.11
C GLN A 90 6.67 -2.30 20.91
N TYR A 91 7.45 -3.12 20.18
CA TYR A 91 8.87 -2.87 19.89
C TYR A 91 9.09 -2.42 18.42
N PRO A 92 9.52 -1.17 18.17
CA PRO A 92 9.73 -0.65 16.81
C PRO A 92 10.70 -1.47 15.92
N PRO A 93 11.81 -2.05 16.43
CA PRO A 93 12.72 -2.86 15.62
C PRO A 93 12.04 -4.07 14.96
N THR A 94 11.11 -4.72 15.66
CA THR A 94 10.37 -5.89 15.15
C THR A 94 9.51 -5.51 13.94
N LEU A 95 8.79 -4.38 14.03
CA LEU A 95 7.97 -3.89 12.91
C LEU A 95 8.85 -3.57 11.69
N SER A 96 9.98 -2.91 11.90
CA SER A 96 10.91 -2.58 10.81
C SER A 96 11.44 -3.84 10.11
N ARG A 97 11.84 -4.85 10.90
CA ARG A 97 12.27 -6.15 10.37
C ARG A 97 11.15 -6.83 9.56
N HIS A 98 9.93 -6.85 10.09
CA HIS A 98 8.77 -7.46 9.41
C HIS A 98 8.46 -6.76 8.08
N LYS A 99 8.46 -5.42 8.05
CA LYS A 99 8.33 -4.65 6.80
C LYS A 99 9.42 -5.02 5.79
N LYS A 100 10.67 -5.16 6.24
CA LYS A 100 11.80 -5.54 5.36
C LYS A 100 11.60 -6.93 4.75
N VAL A 101 11.30 -7.95 5.56
CA VAL A 101 11.12 -9.32 5.04
C VAL A 101 9.89 -9.45 4.16
N ILE A 102 8.80 -8.73 4.45
CA ILE A 102 7.59 -8.71 3.59
C ILE A 102 7.91 -8.10 2.23
N ARG A 103 8.64 -6.97 2.19
CA ARG A 103 9.08 -6.35 0.93
C ARG A 103 9.94 -7.31 0.11
N SER A 104 10.89 -8.00 0.76
CA SER A 104 11.72 -9.01 0.09
C SER A 104 10.90 -10.19 -0.43
N TYR A 105 9.94 -10.69 0.35
CA TYR A 105 9.07 -11.80 -0.02
C TYR A 105 8.16 -11.47 -1.21
N LEU A 106 7.57 -10.28 -1.21
CA LEU A 106 6.69 -9.80 -2.29
C LEU A 106 7.43 -9.16 -3.47
N GLN A 107 8.77 -9.06 -3.37
CA GLN A 107 9.63 -8.38 -4.35
C GLN A 107 9.21 -6.92 -4.62
N VAL A 108 8.87 -6.19 -3.55
CA VAL A 108 8.43 -4.80 -3.62
C VAL A 108 9.51 -3.85 -3.12
N ILE A 109 9.72 -2.76 -3.85
CA ILE A 109 10.72 -1.73 -3.58
C ILE A 109 10.08 -0.63 -2.72
N PRO A 110 10.70 -0.19 -1.61
CA PRO A 110 10.21 0.99 -0.88
C PRO A 110 10.10 2.21 -1.80
N PHE A 111 9.04 2.99 -1.64
CA PHE A 111 8.88 4.24 -2.39
C PHE A 111 10.01 5.23 -2.02
N ASN A 112 10.91 5.46 -2.96
CA ASN A 112 12.12 6.27 -2.77
C ASN A 112 12.24 7.34 -3.86
N GLN A 113 13.37 8.04 -3.93
CA GLN A 113 13.58 9.12 -4.91
C GLN A 113 13.48 8.65 -6.37
N LYS A 114 13.87 7.40 -6.67
CA LYS A 114 13.69 6.84 -8.02
C LYS A 114 12.21 6.62 -8.33
N GLY A 115 11.45 6.06 -7.39
CA GLY A 115 10.00 5.93 -7.52
C GLY A 115 9.28 7.28 -7.66
N LYS A 116 9.75 8.31 -6.93
CA LYS A 116 9.25 9.68 -7.08
C LYS A 116 9.57 10.29 -8.45
N ALA A 117 10.78 10.09 -8.96
CA ALA A 117 11.17 10.57 -10.29
C ALA A 117 10.35 9.89 -11.39
N LEU A 118 10.15 8.57 -11.27
CA LEU A 118 9.30 7.77 -12.16
C LEU A 118 7.89 8.36 -12.26
N ILE A 119 7.17 8.49 -11.13
CA ILE A 119 5.81 9.01 -11.18
C ILE A 119 5.76 10.48 -11.57
N THR A 120 6.79 11.27 -11.27
CA THR A 120 6.87 12.67 -11.72
C THR A 120 6.85 12.76 -13.23
N ALA A 121 7.66 11.94 -13.92
CA ALA A 121 7.71 11.91 -15.38
C ALA A 121 6.35 11.50 -15.96
N VAL A 122 5.78 10.41 -15.45
CA VAL A 122 4.49 9.87 -15.93
C VAL A 122 3.32 10.84 -15.70
N ILE A 123 3.25 11.46 -14.52
CA ILE A 123 2.22 12.47 -14.22
C ILE A 123 2.38 13.69 -15.13
N THR A 124 3.61 14.17 -15.33
CA THR A 124 3.88 15.35 -16.17
C THR A 124 3.45 15.11 -17.61
N GLU A 125 3.80 13.95 -18.16
CA GLU A 125 3.39 13.57 -19.52
C GLU A 125 1.87 13.44 -19.64
N SER A 126 1.24 12.81 -18.65
CA SER A 126 -0.22 12.63 -18.63
C SER A 126 -0.96 13.96 -18.49
N ALA A 127 -0.43 14.89 -17.70
CA ALA A 127 -1.02 16.20 -17.47
C ALA A 127 -1.08 17.08 -18.75
N LEU A 128 -0.32 16.75 -19.79
CA LEU A 128 -0.44 17.40 -21.10
C LEU A 128 -1.74 17.04 -21.82
N ARG A 129 -2.33 15.88 -21.50
CA ARG A 129 -3.50 15.32 -22.17
C ARG A 129 -4.77 15.34 -21.30
N MET A 130 -4.62 15.40 -19.98
CA MET A 130 -5.74 15.41 -19.03
C MET A 130 -5.47 16.33 -17.83
N ASP A 131 -6.50 17.04 -17.36
CA ASP A 131 -6.37 17.98 -16.22
C ASP A 131 -7.04 17.48 -14.92
N ASN A 132 -7.70 16.31 -14.93
CA ASN A 132 -8.37 15.79 -13.75
C ASN A 132 -7.37 15.21 -12.74
N PRO A 133 -7.27 15.78 -11.51
CA PRO A 133 -6.32 15.28 -10.51
C PRO A 133 -6.56 13.82 -10.10
N ALA A 134 -7.81 13.35 -10.11
CA ALA A 134 -8.10 11.96 -9.74
C ALA A 134 -7.56 10.97 -10.78
N ASP A 135 -7.68 11.31 -12.06
CA ASP A 135 -7.19 10.47 -13.16
C ASP A 135 -5.65 10.43 -13.15
N LEU A 136 -5.00 11.58 -12.92
CA LEU A 136 -3.54 11.65 -12.74
C LEU A 136 -3.04 10.85 -11.53
N ILE A 137 -3.79 10.82 -10.42
CA ILE A 137 -3.48 9.95 -9.29
C ILE A 137 -3.62 8.48 -9.67
N ASN A 138 -4.67 8.11 -10.43
CA ASN A 138 -4.88 6.72 -10.86
C ASN A 138 -3.73 6.25 -11.75
N VAL A 139 -3.27 7.09 -12.68
CA VAL A 139 -2.09 6.81 -13.51
C VAL A 139 -0.84 6.60 -12.64
N ALA A 140 -0.62 7.46 -11.64
CA ALA A 140 0.52 7.30 -10.73
C ALA A 140 0.45 6.00 -9.91
N ILE A 141 -0.74 5.60 -9.46
CA ILE A 141 -0.95 4.33 -8.75
C ILE A 141 -0.63 3.15 -9.66
N GLU A 142 -1.12 3.17 -10.90
CA GLU A 142 -0.87 2.13 -11.89
C GLU A 142 0.63 1.94 -12.14
N GLU A 143 1.36 3.03 -12.37
CA GLU A 143 2.80 2.94 -12.62
C GLU A 143 3.58 2.46 -11.39
N VAL A 144 3.21 2.90 -10.17
CA VAL A 144 3.84 2.43 -8.93
C VAL A 144 3.67 0.93 -8.75
N VAL A 145 2.46 0.41 -9.01
CA VAL A 145 2.17 -1.02 -8.88
C VAL A 145 2.89 -1.82 -9.94
N LYS A 146 2.88 -1.35 -11.19
CA LYS A 146 3.55 -1.97 -12.33
C LYS A 146 5.06 -2.11 -12.11
N GLU A 147 5.70 -1.04 -11.63
CA GLU A 147 7.14 -1.00 -11.33
C GLU A 147 7.50 -1.58 -9.95
N ARG A 148 6.55 -2.28 -9.30
CA ARG A 148 6.74 -2.98 -8.02
C ARG A 148 7.21 -2.09 -6.88
N TYR A 149 6.75 -0.83 -6.85
CA TYR A 149 6.98 0.06 -5.72
C TYR A 149 5.87 -0.06 -4.67
N GLU A 150 6.25 0.11 -3.40
CA GLU A 150 5.29 0.35 -2.32
C GLU A 150 4.48 1.61 -2.63
N LEU A 151 3.17 1.56 -2.39
CA LEU A 151 2.33 2.72 -2.61
C LEU A 151 2.66 3.83 -1.59
N PRO A 152 2.99 5.05 -2.05
CA PRO A 152 3.14 6.17 -1.14
C PRO A 152 1.79 6.55 -0.52
N GLY A 153 1.82 7.27 0.60
CA GLY A 153 0.60 7.80 1.22
C GLY A 153 -0.19 8.67 0.23
N PHE A 154 -1.52 8.59 0.26
CA PHE A 154 -2.41 9.33 -0.64
C PHE A 154 -2.08 10.83 -0.71
N ASN A 155 -1.85 11.47 0.45
CA ASN A 155 -1.51 12.88 0.51
C ASN A 155 -0.18 13.22 -0.20
N THR A 156 0.75 12.27 -0.29
CA THR A 156 1.99 12.43 -1.06
C THR A 156 1.68 12.48 -2.56
N LEU A 157 0.81 11.59 -3.04
CA LEU A 157 0.36 11.59 -4.44
C LEU A 157 -0.44 12.84 -4.77
N ASP A 158 -1.45 13.18 -3.97
CA ASP A 158 -2.31 14.34 -4.23
C ASP A 158 -1.50 15.64 -4.26
N ARG A 159 -0.55 15.84 -3.33
CA ARG A 159 0.34 17.01 -3.36
C ARG A 159 1.21 17.06 -4.62
N LEU A 160 1.80 15.92 -5.00
CA LEU A 160 2.65 15.86 -6.19
C LEU A 160 1.86 16.14 -7.47
N VAL A 161 0.70 15.51 -7.63
CA VAL A 161 -0.18 15.70 -8.78
C VAL A 161 -0.63 17.15 -8.89
N ASN A 162 -1.12 17.77 -7.80
CA ASN A 162 -1.55 19.16 -7.86
C ASN A 162 -0.39 20.12 -8.19
N HIS A 163 0.81 19.83 -7.71
CA HIS A 163 2.01 20.62 -8.04
C HIS A 163 2.35 20.53 -9.53
N LEU A 164 2.54 19.31 -10.06
CA LEU A 164 2.94 19.09 -11.45
C LEU A 164 1.89 19.57 -12.45
N ARG A 165 0.61 19.32 -12.16
CA ARG A 165 -0.50 19.82 -12.97
C ARG A 165 -0.47 21.34 -13.09
N LYS A 166 -0.22 22.06 -11.98
CA LYS A 166 -0.11 23.51 -12.00
C LYS A 166 1.07 23.98 -12.85
N GLU A 167 2.22 23.31 -12.75
CA GLU A 167 3.40 23.64 -13.56
C GLU A 167 3.16 23.42 -15.05
N VAL A 168 2.52 22.30 -15.43
CA VAL A 168 2.18 21.99 -16.83
C VAL A 168 1.20 23.03 -17.38
N ASN A 169 0.13 23.34 -16.66
CA ASN A 169 -0.85 24.34 -17.09
C ASN A 169 -0.23 25.74 -17.27
N GLN A 170 0.72 26.10 -16.41
CA GLN A 170 1.46 27.36 -16.55
C GLN A 170 2.37 27.37 -17.80
N LYS A 171 3.02 26.25 -18.12
CA LYS A 171 3.85 26.14 -19.34
C LYS A 171 3.02 26.23 -20.62
N ILE A 172 1.89 25.50 -20.67
CA ILE A 172 0.95 25.56 -21.80
C ILE A 172 0.44 26.99 -22.00
N SER A 173 0.04 27.67 -20.92
CA SER A 173 -0.45 29.05 -20.97
C SER A 173 0.61 30.07 -21.43
N ARG A 174 1.90 29.75 -21.27
CA ARG A 174 3.03 30.62 -21.69
C ARG A 174 3.51 30.33 -23.12
N GLY A 175 2.96 29.33 -23.80
CA GLY A 175 3.35 28.97 -25.17
C GLY A 175 4.73 28.31 -25.31
N ASP A 176 5.32 27.87 -24.19
CA ASP A 176 6.63 27.19 -24.20
C ASP A 176 6.43 25.71 -24.58
N ASN A 177 6.43 25.44 -25.89
CA ASN A 177 6.22 24.12 -26.46
C ASN A 177 7.51 23.27 -26.58
N ARG A 178 8.47 23.46 -25.64
CA ARG A 178 9.71 22.67 -25.59
C ARG A 178 9.66 21.69 -24.41
N LEU A 179 9.30 20.44 -24.71
CA LEU A 179 9.52 19.25 -23.87
C LEU A 179 10.35 18.24 -24.66
#